data_AF-A0A2S9D213-F1
#
_entry.id   AF-A0A2S9D213-F1
#
_cell.length_a   1.000
_cell.length_b   1.000
_cell.length_c   1.000
_cell.angle_alpha   90.00
_cell.angle_beta   90.00
_cell.angle_gamma   90.00
#
_symmetry.space_group_name_H-M   'P 1'
#
loop_
_entity.id
_entity.type
_entity.pdbx_description
1 polymer ?
#
loop_
_entity_poly.entity_id
_entity_poly.type
_entity_poly.pdbx_seq_one_letter_code
_entity_poly.pdbx_strand_id
1 'polypeptide(L)'
;MKKIKLKVPATVANLVCGFDILGMAVHDPYDEMEFRLLETPEIIIKHIDAFGLPEEPSGNVAGIVLLKIQEYFNLKNGFEVIIRKHIKPGSGLGSSAASAAGAAFGANVLLGNKLSKEEMIYFAMFGEELASGVRHADNIAPCIYGGITLVKSTHPIDIVSLNSPDLFVTAVHPQVEVKTSDARQILKKNITLKSAVEQWGNIAGLVAGIQKNDFPLIGRSLNDVIIEPIRSILIPKFDEIKAKSLQLGALGGGISGSGPSIFMLSEQKETAEKIAEMMKSVYTEIEIESFVYVSKINPSGIQIVEEV
;
A
#
# COMPACT_ATOMS: atom_id res chain seq x y z
N MET A 1 -8.54 23.70 -20.10
CA MET A 1 -8.40 22.23 -20.00
C MET A 1 -8.48 21.87 -18.53
N LYS A 2 -9.32 20.91 -18.16
CA LYS A 2 -9.43 20.47 -16.76
C LYS A 2 -8.11 19.85 -16.32
N LYS A 3 -7.56 20.32 -15.21
CA LYS A 3 -6.32 19.84 -14.59
C LYS A 3 -6.55 19.61 -13.10
N ILE A 4 -5.96 18.55 -12.56
CA ILE A 4 -5.94 18.27 -11.13
C ILE A 4 -4.56 17.83 -10.69
N LYS A 5 -4.20 18.11 -9.44
CA LYS A 5 -3.01 17.57 -8.79
C LYS A 5 -3.42 16.77 -7.57
N LEU A 6 -2.86 15.57 -7.43
CA LEU A 6 -3.16 14.61 -6.38
C LEU A 6 -1.94 14.36 -5.49
N LYS A 7 -2.18 14.14 -4.20
CA LYS A 7 -1.30 13.39 -3.31
C LYS A 7 -1.87 11.99 -3.14
N VAL A 8 -1.07 10.98 -3.46
CA VAL A 8 -1.50 9.58 -3.42
C VAL A 8 -0.67 8.83 -2.37
N PRO A 9 -1.28 8.40 -1.26
CA PRO A 9 -0.53 7.89 -0.12
C PRO A 9 0.13 6.53 -0.40
N ALA A 10 1.22 6.26 0.32
CA ALA A 10 1.69 4.91 0.51
C ALA A 10 0.70 4.09 1.32
N THR A 11 0.81 2.77 1.19
CA THR A 11 -0.05 1.82 1.88
C THR A 11 0.76 0.68 2.47
N VAL A 12 0.25 0.13 3.57
CA VAL A 12 0.76 -1.06 4.24
C VAL A 12 -0.30 -2.15 4.07
N ALA A 13 -0.04 -3.10 3.17
CA ALA A 13 -0.86 -4.29 2.99
C ALA A 13 -0.53 -5.40 4.00
N ASN A 14 -1.40 -6.41 4.03
CA ASN A 14 -1.43 -7.57 4.93
C ASN A 14 -1.71 -7.24 6.39
N LEU A 15 -1.17 -6.15 6.93
CA LEU A 15 -1.26 -5.80 8.36
C LEU A 15 -0.93 -7.00 9.26
N VAL A 16 0.23 -7.63 8.97
CA VAL A 16 0.70 -8.86 9.61
C VAL A 16 -0.18 -10.06 9.24
N CYS A 17 -1.29 -10.31 9.96
CA CYS A 17 -2.06 -11.55 9.82
C CYS A 17 -3.10 -11.55 8.68
N GLY A 18 -3.49 -10.37 8.17
CA GLY A 18 -4.51 -10.18 7.14
C GLY A 18 -3.99 -10.30 5.71
N PHE A 19 -3.18 -11.32 5.43
CA PHE A 19 -2.57 -11.54 4.11
C PHE A 19 -3.58 -11.47 2.95
N ASP A 20 -3.26 -10.67 1.93
CA ASP A 20 -4.05 -10.38 0.71
C ASP A 20 -5.45 -9.76 0.98
N ILE A 21 -5.82 -9.46 2.23
CA ILE A 21 -7.18 -8.99 2.58
C ILE A 21 -7.24 -7.72 3.44
N LEU A 22 -6.18 -7.34 4.16
CA LEU A 22 -6.15 -6.11 4.95
C LEU A 22 -5.14 -5.14 4.38
N GLY A 23 -5.47 -3.85 4.40
CA GLY A 23 -4.49 -2.80 4.10
C GLY A 23 -4.85 -1.46 4.72
N MET A 24 -3.83 -0.63 4.87
CA MET A 24 -3.89 0.65 5.57
C MET A 24 -3.18 1.74 4.77
N ALA A 25 -3.83 2.90 4.60
CA ALA A 25 -3.18 4.09 4.05
C ALA A 25 -2.42 4.83 5.15
N VAL A 26 -1.25 5.35 4.82
CA VAL A 26 -0.45 6.22 5.70
C VAL A 26 -0.40 7.64 5.13
N HIS A 27 -0.12 8.64 5.98
CA HIS A 27 0.04 10.01 5.49
C HIS A 27 1.32 10.18 4.67
N ASP A 28 2.40 9.54 5.08
CA ASP A 28 3.72 9.66 4.47
C ASP A 28 4.41 8.29 4.35
N PRO A 29 5.16 8.05 3.26
CA PRO A 29 5.30 8.92 2.09
C PRO A 29 4.05 8.92 1.20
N TYR A 30 3.98 9.82 0.22
CA TYR A 30 2.94 9.87 -0.82
C TYR A 30 3.55 10.27 -2.16
N ASP A 31 3.03 9.75 -3.27
CA ASP A 31 3.39 10.22 -4.60
C ASP A 31 2.59 11.47 -4.98
N GLU A 32 3.16 12.29 -5.86
CA GLU A 32 2.43 13.40 -6.48
C GLU A 32 2.08 13.05 -7.93
N MET A 33 0.83 13.26 -8.31
CA MET A 33 0.37 13.01 -9.68
C MET A 33 -0.44 14.19 -10.20
N GLU A 34 -0.02 14.76 -11.33
CA GLU A 34 -0.74 15.82 -12.02
C GLU A 34 -1.42 15.24 -13.27
N PHE A 35 -2.72 15.48 -13.42
CA PHE A 35 -3.51 15.00 -14.55
C PHE A 35 -4.07 16.17 -15.36
N ARG A 36 -4.14 15.98 -16.67
CA ARG A 36 -4.82 16.86 -17.60
C ARG A 36 -5.67 16.06 -18.57
N LEU A 37 -6.91 16.49 -18.79
CA LEU A 37 -7.77 15.93 -19.83
C LEU A 37 -7.39 16.53 -21.20
N LEU A 38 -7.11 15.67 -22.17
CA LEU A 38 -6.73 16.05 -23.53
C LEU A 38 -7.93 15.99 -24.48
N GLU A 39 -7.89 16.76 -25.56
CA GLU A 39 -8.91 16.72 -26.63
C GLU A 39 -8.64 15.61 -27.66
N THR A 40 -7.41 15.08 -27.69
CA THR A 40 -6.97 13.92 -28.48
C THR A 40 -7.07 12.64 -27.65
N PRO A 41 -7.16 11.45 -28.25
CA PRO A 41 -7.26 10.17 -27.52
C PRO A 41 -5.92 9.68 -26.94
N GLU A 42 -4.87 10.50 -26.95
CA GLU A 42 -3.53 10.09 -26.53
C GLU A 42 -3.41 9.95 -25.01
N ILE A 43 -2.65 8.94 -24.55
CA ILE A 43 -2.26 8.81 -23.15
C ILE A 43 -0.77 9.09 -23.06
N ILE A 44 -0.41 10.13 -22.32
CA ILE A 44 0.97 10.59 -22.15
C ILE A 44 1.32 10.44 -20.69
N ILE A 45 2.32 9.62 -20.37
CA ILE A 45 2.84 9.46 -19.02
C ILE A 45 4.26 10.05 -18.99
N LYS A 46 4.58 10.84 -17.96
CA LYS A 46 5.92 11.36 -17.73
C LYS A 46 6.31 11.17 -16.28
N HIS A 47 7.45 10.55 -16.02
CA HIS A 47 8.05 10.50 -14.69
C HIS A 47 9.07 11.63 -14.54
N ILE A 48 9.05 12.33 -13.42
CA ILE A 48 10.00 13.43 -13.12
C ILE A 48 10.96 13.07 -11.99
N ASP A 49 11.07 11.77 -11.71
CA ASP A 49 12.02 11.16 -10.80
C ASP A 49 13.06 10.31 -11.56
N ALA A 50 14.01 9.74 -10.83
CA ALA A 50 15.14 9.01 -11.39
C ALA A 50 14.96 7.48 -11.35
N PHE A 51 13.75 6.96 -11.12
CA PHE A 51 13.54 5.51 -10.97
C PHE A 51 13.51 4.74 -12.30
N GLY A 52 13.54 5.43 -13.45
CA GLY A 52 13.61 4.79 -14.77
C GLY A 52 12.37 3.94 -15.10
N LEU A 53 11.19 4.36 -14.60
CA LEU A 53 9.93 3.65 -14.83
C LEU A 53 9.45 3.84 -16.28
N PRO A 54 8.71 2.86 -16.85
CA PRO A 54 8.18 2.98 -18.21
C PRO A 54 7.27 4.19 -18.37
N GLU A 55 7.38 4.91 -19.50
CA GLU A 55 6.49 6.01 -19.88
C GLU A 55 5.50 5.60 -20.99
N GLU A 56 5.74 4.47 -21.64
CA GLU A 56 4.82 3.89 -22.61
C GLU A 56 3.55 3.40 -21.87
N PRO A 57 2.34 3.81 -22.29
CA PRO A 57 1.11 3.53 -21.55
C PRO A 57 0.82 2.05 -21.30
N SER A 58 1.09 1.15 -22.25
CA SER A 58 0.83 -0.29 -22.08
C SER A 58 1.78 -0.97 -21.09
N GLY A 59 2.98 -0.42 -20.90
CA GLY A 59 3.99 -0.87 -19.94
C GLY A 59 3.99 -0.12 -18.60
N ASN A 60 3.10 0.88 -18.42
CA ASN A 60 3.02 1.68 -17.20
C ASN A 60 1.74 1.38 -16.40
N VAL A 61 1.86 1.22 -15.08
CA VAL A 61 0.71 0.88 -14.21
C VAL A 61 -0.41 1.94 -14.19
N ALA A 62 -0.08 3.23 -14.30
CA ALA A 62 -1.07 4.29 -14.47
C ALA A 62 -1.63 4.29 -15.90
N GLY A 63 -0.75 4.09 -16.89
CA GLY A 63 -1.11 4.04 -18.30
C GLY A 63 -2.15 2.96 -18.63
N ILE A 64 -1.95 1.73 -18.15
CA ILE A 64 -2.88 0.62 -18.42
C ILE A 64 -4.27 0.86 -17.78
N VAL A 65 -4.31 1.49 -16.61
CA VAL A 65 -5.55 1.87 -15.93
C VAL A 65 -6.32 2.90 -16.78
N LEU A 66 -5.62 3.92 -17.27
CA LEU A 66 -6.22 4.96 -18.12
C LEU A 66 -6.70 4.39 -19.46
N LEU A 67 -5.93 3.50 -20.09
CA LEU A 67 -6.33 2.79 -21.30
C LEU A 67 -7.64 2.02 -21.08
N LYS A 68 -7.76 1.31 -19.95
CA LYS A 68 -8.97 0.52 -19.64
C LYS A 68 -10.19 1.39 -19.35
N ILE A 69 -10.01 2.51 -18.67
CA ILE A 69 -11.08 3.50 -18.45
C ILE A 69 -11.50 4.15 -19.78
N GLN A 70 -10.53 4.49 -20.63
CA GLN A 70 -10.78 5.07 -21.96
C GLN A 70 -11.59 4.12 -22.85
N GLU A 71 -11.20 2.83 -22.87
CA GLU A 71 -11.90 1.76 -23.57
C GLU A 71 -13.33 1.58 -23.05
N TYR A 72 -13.50 1.49 -21.72
CA TYR A 72 -14.80 1.28 -21.08
C TYR A 72 -15.83 2.35 -21.42
N PHE A 73 -15.42 3.63 -21.42
CA PHE A 73 -16.31 4.74 -21.74
C PHE A 73 -16.32 5.13 -23.22
N ASN A 74 -15.56 4.42 -24.07
CA ASN A 74 -15.36 4.76 -25.49
C ASN A 74 -15.00 6.25 -25.68
N LEU A 75 -14.02 6.74 -24.90
CA LEU A 75 -13.65 8.15 -24.89
C LEU A 75 -12.87 8.52 -26.15
N LYS A 76 -13.16 9.73 -26.67
CA LYS A 76 -12.33 10.39 -27.70
C LYS A 76 -11.22 11.25 -27.09
N ASN A 77 -11.35 11.56 -25.80
CA ASN A 77 -10.39 12.27 -25.00
C ASN A 77 -9.30 11.32 -24.47
N GLY A 78 -8.18 11.90 -24.12
CA GLY A 78 -7.00 11.25 -23.58
C GLY A 78 -6.55 11.92 -22.30
N PHE A 79 -5.40 11.51 -21.79
CA PHE A 79 -4.89 11.95 -20.50
C PHE A 79 -3.39 12.23 -20.59
N GLU A 80 -2.95 13.39 -20.09
CA GLU A 80 -1.55 13.61 -19.73
C GLU A 80 -1.41 13.43 -18.22
N VAL A 81 -0.41 12.66 -17.81
CA VAL A 81 -0.08 12.41 -16.40
C VAL A 81 1.39 12.65 -16.14
N ILE A 82 1.69 13.55 -15.21
CA ILE A 82 3.04 13.76 -14.70
C ILE A 82 3.12 13.16 -13.29
N ILE A 83 4.06 12.24 -13.08
CA ILE A 83 4.19 11.47 -11.86
C ILE A 83 5.53 11.81 -11.20
N ARG A 84 5.50 12.18 -9.91
CA ARG A 84 6.69 12.27 -9.06
C ARG A 84 6.57 11.22 -7.98
N LYS A 85 7.45 10.22 -8.04
CA LYS A 85 7.50 9.16 -7.03
C LYS A 85 8.26 9.62 -5.79
N HIS A 86 7.63 9.49 -4.62
CA HIS A 86 8.30 9.52 -3.32
C HIS A 86 8.24 8.15 -2.63
N ILE A 87 7.39 7.25 -3.12
CA ILE A 87 7.31 5.87 -2.68
C ILE A 87 8.20 5.03 -3.59
N LYS A 88 9.33 4.54 -3.07
CA LYS A 88 10.28 3.73 -3.84
C LYS A 88 9.59 2.47 -4.42
N PRO A 89 9.70 2.20 -5.74
CA PRO A 89 9.21 0.96 -6.33
C PRO A 89 9.82 -0.28 -5.67
N GLY A 90 9.05 -1.34 -5.50
CA GLY A 90 9.52 -2.58 -4.86
C GLY A 90 9.80 -2.45 -3.35
N SER A 91 9.41 -1.35 -2.69
CA SER A 91 9.65 -1.15 -1.26
C SER A 91 8.76 -2.00 -0.34
N GLY A 92 7.61 -2.47 -0.83
CA GLY A 92 6.56 -3.05 0.02
C GLY A 92 5.60 -2.02 0.63
N LEU A 93 5.69 -0.74 0.23
CA LEU A 93 4.82 0.36 0.67
C LEU A 93 3.77 0.77 -0.39
N GLY A 94 3.34 -0.17 -1.23
CA GLY A 94 2.24 0.06 -2.19
C GLY A 94 2.56 1.03 -3.34
N SER A 95 3.82 1.13 -3.79
CA SER A 95 4.23 2.08 -4.83
C SER A 95 3.47 1.92 -6.16
N SER A 96 3.29 0.69 -6.66
CA SER A 96 2.52 0.43 -7.89
C SER A 96 1.03 0.74 -7.69
N ALA A 97 0.47 0.29 -6.57
CA ALA A 97 -0.91 0.51 -6.19
C ALA A 97 -1.24 2.00 -6.03
N ALA A 98 -0.32 2.80 -5.50
CA ALA A 98 -0.46 4.26 -5.43
C ALA A 98 -0.62 4.86 -6.84
N SER A 99 0.25 4.52 -7.78
CA SER A 99 0.14 5.04 -9.15
C SER A 99 -1.12 4.54 -9.89
N ALA A 100 -1.51 3.28 -9.69
CA ALA A 100 -2.72 2.71 -10.30
C ALA A 100 -4.01 3.30 -9.72
N ALA A 101 -4.10 3.42 -8.39
CA ALA A 101 -5.23 4.04 -7.70
C ALA A 101 -5.33 5.54 -8.03
N GLY A 102 -4.20 6.25 -8.05
CA GLY A 102 -4.12 7.65 -8.46
C GLY A 102 -4.60 7.87 -9.89
N ALA A 103 -4.26 6.97 -10.82
CA ALA A 103 -4.76 7.00 -12.20
C ALA A 103 -6.27 6.83 -12.29
N ALA A 104 -6.83 5.83 -11.60
CA ALA A 104 -8.27 5.60 -11.58
C ALA A 104 -9.02 6.78 -10.97
N PHE A 105 -8.56 7.29 -9.82
CA PHE A 105 -9.14 8.43 -9.14
C PHE A 105 -9.05 9.70 -9.98
N GLY A 106 -7.87 10.01 -10.51
CA GLY A 106 -7.64 11.22 -11.30
C GLY A 106 -8.47 11.25 -12.59
N ALA A 107 -8.54 10.13 -13.30
CA ALA A 107 -9.42 9.99 -14.45
C ALA A 107 -10.90 10.18 -14.07
N ASN A 108 -11.34 9.56 -12.97
CA ASN A 108 -12.72 9.68 -12.51
C ASN A 108 -13.11 11.14 -12.24
N VAL A 109 -12.27 11.88 -11.52
CA VAL A 109 -12.49 13.30 -11.22
C VAL A 109 -12.60 14.12 -12.51
N LEU A 110 -11.64 13.97 -13.44
CA LEU A 110 -11.64 14.71 -14.71
C LEU A 110 -12.86 14.39 -15.59
N LEU A 111 -13.37 13.17 -15.52
CA LEU A 111 -14.56 12.70 -16.23
C LEU A 111 -15.89 13.05 -15.54
N GLY A 112 -15.84 13.74 -14.39
CA GLY A 112 -17.03 14.18 -13.66
C GLY A 112 -17.61 13.13 -12.71
N ASN A 113 -16.75 12.33 -12.08
CA ASN A 113 -17.10 11.36 -11.03
C ASN A 113 -18.13 10.30 -11.48
N LYS A 114 -17.87 9.68 -12.65
CA LYS A 114 -18.75 8.67 -13.25
C LYS A 114 -18.59 7.27 -12.66
N LEU A 115 -17.44 6.98 -12.04
CA LEU A 115 -17.09 5.68 -11.48
C LEU A 115 -17.38 5.63 -9.98
N SER A 116 -17.93 4.51 -9.52
CA SER A 116 -17.98 4.17 -8.09
C SER A 116 -16.57 3.87 -7.56
N LYS A 117 -16.41 3.78 -6.23
CA LYS A 117 -15.12 3.39 -5.64
C LYS A 117 -14.72 1.97 -6.02
N GLU A 118 -15.67 1.05 -6.08
CA GLU A 118 -15.46 -0.33 -6.53
C GLU A 118 -15.05 -0.40 -7.99
N GLU A 119 -15.66 0.41 -8.87
CA GLU A 119 -15.23 0.51 -10.27
C GLU A 119 -13.82 1.10 -10.39
N MET A 120 -13.48 2.12 -9.59
CA MET A 120 -12.10 2.63 -9.56
C MET A 120 -11.10 1.56 -9.12
N ILE A 121 -11.44 0.74 -8.11
CA ILE A 121 -10.61 -0.40 -7.69
C ILE A 121 -10.50 -1.42 -8.81
N TYR A 122 -11.60 -1.76 -9.48
CA TYR A 122 -11.62 -2.68 -10.61
C TYR A 122 -10.62 -2.26 -11.69
N PHE A 123 -10.64 -0.99 -12.09
CA PHE A 123 -9.70 -0.47 -13.08
C PHE A 123 -8.27 -0.46 -12.55
N ALA A 124 -8.04 -0.01 -11.32
CA ALA A 124 -6.72 0.04 -10.72
C ALA A 124 -6.07 -1.36 -10.60
N MET A 125 -6.85 -2.43 -10.42
CA MET A 125 -6.33 -3.80 -10.35
C MET A 125 -5.65 -4.28 -11.64
N PHE A 126 -5.93 -3.68 -12.81
CA PHE A 126 -5.17 -3.96 -14.04
C PHE A 126 -3.71 -3.48 -13.94
N GLY A 127 -3.46 -2.40 -13.17
CA GLY A 127 -2.10 -1.93 -12.90
C GLY A 127 -1.31 -2.92 -12.02
N GLU A 128 -1.95 -3.50 -11.01
CA GLU A 128 -1.32 -4.51 -10.15
C GLU A 128 -1.06 -5.83 -10.89
N GLU A 129 -1.97 -6.21 -11.81
CA GLU A 129 -1.76 -7.36 -12.69
C GLU A 129 -0.52 -7.17 -13.58
N LEU A 130 -0.33 -5.97 -14.16
CA LEU A 130 0.87 -5.65 -14.94
C LEU A 130 2.14 -5.73 -14.08
N ALA A 131 2.09 -5.21 -12.84
CA ALA A 131 3.25 -5.13 -11.97
C ALA A 131 3.67 -6.48 -11.34
N SER A 132 2.71 -7.34 -11.01
CA SER A 132 2.94 -8.53 -10.19
C SER A 132 2.39 -9.84 -10.77
N GLY A 133 1.62 -9.76 -11.86
CA GLY A 133 0.91 -10.90 -12.46
C GLY A 133 -0.35 -11.31 -11.70
N VAL A 134 -0.73 -10.60 -10.63
CA VAL A 134 -1.90 -10.92 -9.80
C VAL A 134 -2.69 -9.65 -9.52
N ARG A 135 -4.02 -9.77 -9.48
CA ARG A 135 -4.90 -8.68 -9.12
C ARG A 135 -5.13 -8.63 -7.61
N HIS A 136 -4.37 -7.79 -6.93
CA HIS A 136 -4.53 -7.51 -5.50
C HIS A 136 -5.23 -6.16 -5.29
N ALA A 137 -6.10 -6.07 -4.28
CA ALA A 137 -6.82 -4.85 -3.95
C ALA A 137 -6.46 -4.29 -2.57
N ASP A 138 -5.66 -5.00 -1.78
CA ASP A 138 -5.32 -4.65 -0.39
C ASP A 138 -4.44 -3.40 -0.27
N ASN A 139 -3.64 -3.05 -1.28
CA ASN A 139 -2.97 -1.74 -1.35
C ASN A 139 -3.82 -0.68 -2.07
N ILE A 140 -4.63 -1.06 -3.07
CA ILE A 140 -5.45 -0.12 -3.85
C ILE A 140 -6.62 0.42 -3.02
N ALA A 141 -7.34 -0.47 -2.33
CA ALA A 141 -8.51 -0.15 -1.55
C ALA A 141 -8.25 0.93 -0.50
N PRO A 142 -7.21 0.85 0.35
CA PRO A 142 -6.92 1.91 1.30
C PRO A 142 -6.45 3.21 0.62
N CYS A 143 -5.80 3.17 -0.55
CA CYS A 143 -5.53 4.40 -1.31
C CYS A 143 -6.83 5.14 -1.69
N ILE A 144 -7.85 4.41 -2.16
CA ILE A 144 -9.11 5.00 -2.65
C ILE A 144 -10.10 5.32 -1.52
N TYR A 145 -10.20 4.45 -0.52
CA TYR A 145 -11.12 4.61 0.60
C TYR A 145 -10.55 5.45 1.74
N GLY A 146 -9.23 5.48 1.89
CA GLY A 146 -8.57 5.91 3.10
C GLY A 146 -8.69 4.89 4.23
N GLY A 147 -7.95 5.16 5.30
CA GLY A 147 -8.01 4.41 6.54
C GLY A 147 -7.50 2.99 6.40
N ILE A 148 -8.17 2.08 7.11
CA ILE A 148 -7.97 0.64 7.02
C ILE A 148 -9.12 0.04 6.24
N THR A 149 -8.82 -0.88 5.32
CA THR A 149 -9.83 -1.61 4.54
C THR A 149 -9.66 -3.11 4.65
N LEU A 150 -10.79 -3.82 4.56
CA LEU A 150 -10.88 -5.26 4.40
C LEU A 150 -11.41 -5.58 3.00
N VAL A 151 -10.60 -6.28 2.21
CA VAL A 151 -10.99 -6.86 0.92
C VAL A 151 -11.67 -8.21 1.21
N LYS A 152 -13.00 -8.21 1.27
CA LYS A 152 -13.76 -9.46 1.46
C LYS A 152 -13.75 -10.29 0.17
N SER A 153 -13.83 -9.63 -0.98
CA SER A 153 -13.76 -10.27 -2.29
C SER A 153 -13.24 -9.30 -3.35
N THR A 154 -12.54 -9.85 -4.34
CA THR A 154 -12.14 -9.15 -5.57
C THR A 154 -13.04 -9.52 -6.76
N HIS A 155 -13.92 -10.52 -6.62
CA HIS A 155 -14.87 -10.92 -7.65
C HIS A 155 -16.17 -11.51 -7.05
N PRO A 156 -17.28 -10.74 -6.97
CA PRO A 156 -17.35 -9.29 -7.22
C PRO A 156 -16.49 -8.52 -6.20
N ILE A 157 -16.13 -7.28 -6.52
CA ILE A 157 -15.40 -6.41 -5.58
C ILE A 157 -16.30 -6.10 -4.38
N ASP A 158 -15.80 -6.40 -3.19
CA ASP A 158 -16.49 -6.19 -1.91
C ASP A 158 -15.47 -5.70 -0.88
N ILE A 159 -15.50 -4.40 -0.61
CA ILE A 159 -14.56 -3.70 0.25
C ILE A 159 -15.30 -3.16 1.46
N VAL A 160 -14.78 -3.45 2.65
CA VAL A 160 -15.31 -2.96 3.92
C VAL A 160 -14.31 -1.97 4.51
N SER A 161 -14.72 -0.71 4.64
CA SER A 161 -13.96 0.28 5.41
C SER A 161 -14.04 -0.05 6.91
N LEU A 162 -12.88 -0.03 7.56
CA LEU A 162 -12.77 -0.20 9.01
C LEU A 162 -12.48 1.15 9.68
N ASN A 163 -12.60 1.17 11.01
CA ASN A 163 -12.16 2.33 11.80
C ASN A 163 -10.67 2.59 11.60
N SER A 164 -10.27 3.87 11.72
CA SER A 164 -8.87 4.30 11.66
C SER A 164 -8.45 4.76 13.06
N PRO A 165 -7.95 3.84 13.91
CA PRO A 165 -7.54 4.20 15.26
C PRO A 165 -6.40 5.23 15.23
N ASP A 166 -6.32 6.06 16.26
CA ASP A 166 -5.30 7.10 16.35
C ASP A 166 -3.93 6.51 16.75
N LEU A 167 -3.28 5.86 15.78
CA LEU A 167 -2.00 5.19 15.94
C LEU A 167 -0.93 5.82 15.05
N PHE A 168 0.30 5.79 15.55
CA PHE A 168 1.48 6.07 14.76
C PHE A 168 1.92 4.82 14.01
N VAL A 169 2.44 5.03 12.81
CA VAL A 169 2.99 4.01 11.93
C VAL A 169 4.45 4.35 11.68
N THR A 170 5.36 3.56 12.23
CA THR A 170 6.78 3.68 11.94
C THR A 170 7.15 2.62 10.90
N ALA A 171 7.68 3.03 9.76
CA ALA A 171 8.12 2.12 8.71
C ALA A 171 9.59 2.35 8.36
N VAL A 172 10.32 1.25 8.13
CA VAL A 172 11.67 1.27 7.58
C VAL A 172 11.71 0.51 6.27
N HIS A 173 12.27 1.14 5.24
CA HIS A 173 12.55 0.54 3.96
C HIS A 173 14.07 0.37 3.80
N PRO A 174 14.63 -0.83 4.06
CA PRO A 174 16.02 -1.11 3.73
C PRO A 174 16.22 -1.09 2.21
N GLN A 175 17.32 -0.51 1.74
CA GLN A 175 17.68 -0.40 0.33
C GLN A 175 18.22 -1.73 -0.24
N VAL A 176 17.46 -2.80 -0.01
CA VAL A 176 17.66 -4.13 -0.60
C VAL A 176 16.49 -4.43 -1.54
N GLU A 177 16.72 -5.29 -2.53
CA GLU A 177 15.68 -5.68 -3.46
C GLU A 177 15.07 -7.02 -3.03
N VAL A 178 13.75 -7.04 -2.81
CA VAL A 178 12.97 -8.26 -2.68
C VAL A 178 11.86 -8.20 -3.72
N LYS A 179 11.93 -9.08 -4.73
CA LYS A 179 10.91 -9.13 -5.77
C LYS A 179 9.61 -9.71 -5.19
N THR A 180 8.49 -9.04 -5.47
CA THR A 180 7.15 -9.48 -5.05
C THR A 180 6.83 -10.90 -5.57
N SER A 181 7.27 -11.22 -6.79
CA SER A 181 7.15 -12.56 -7.37
C SER A 181 7.83 -13.62 -6.52
N ASP A 182 9.05 -13.35 -6.09
CA ASP A 182 9.90 -14.31 -5.37
C ASP A 182 9.35 -14.49 -3.94
N ALA A 183 8.97 -13.38 -3.29
CA ALA A 183 8.28 -13.40 -2.00
C ALA A 183 6.95 -14.15 -2.03
N ARG A 184 6.29 -14.28 -3.19
CA ARG A 184 5.07 -15.08 -3.37
C ARG A 184 5.37 -16.54 -3.71
N GLN A 185 6.41 -16.82 -4.50
CA GLN A 185 6.80 -18.17 -4.89
C GLN A 185 7.30 -19.04 -3.71
N ILE A 186 7.92 -18.42 -2.70
CA ILE A 186 8.41 -19.16 -1.52
C ILE A 186 7.29 -19.64 -0.58
N LEU A 187 6.05 -19.16 -0.76
CA LEU A 187 4.93 -19.49 0.11
C LEU A 187 4.48 -20.95 -0.08
N LYS A 188 4.18 -21.60 1.04
CA LYS A 188 3.64 -22.97 1.02
C LYS A 188 2.26 -22.97 0.39
N LYS A 189 2.02 -23.91 -0.52
CA LYS A 189 0.70 -24.10 -1.15
C LYS A 189 -0.35 -24.71 -0.20
N ASN A 190 0.11 -25.40 0.84
CA ASN A 190 -0.74 -26.07 1.83
C ASN A 190 -0.40 -25.58 3.23
N ILE A 191 -1.42 -25.37 4.05
CA ILE A 191 -1.32 -25.00 5.46
C ILE A 191 -2.03 -26.04 6.32
N THR A 192 -1.66 -26.15 7.59
CA THR A 192 -2.37 -27.03 8.52
C THR A 192 -3.66 -26.37 8.99
N LEU A 193 -4.68 -27.17 9.32
CA LEU A 193 -5.92 -26.63 9.91
C LEU A 193 -5.64 -25.87 11.21
N LYS A 194 -4.67 -26.32 12.01
CA LYS A 194 -4.24 -25.63 13.24
C LYS A 194 -3.75 -24.21 12.93
N SER A 195 -2.85 -24.06 11.97
CA SER A 195 -2.33 -22.75 11.55
C SER A 195 -3.44 -21.87 10.98
N ALA A 196 -4.36 -22.45 10.20
CA ALA A 196 -5.50 -21.72 9.65
C ALA A 196 -6.41 -21.16 10.75
N VAL A 197 -6.76 -22.00 11.75
CA VAL A 197 -7.56 -21.62 12.91
C VAL A 197 -6.96 -20.46 13.69
N GLU A 198 -5.65 -20.54 13.95
CA GLU A 198 -4.92 -19.49 14.63
C GLU A 198 -4.88 -18.20 13.80
N GLN A 199 -4.62 -18.30 12.49
CA GLN A 199 -4.55 -17.14 11.59
C GLN A 199 -5.88 -16.39 11.52
N TRP A 200 -7.00 -17.06 11.24
CA TRP A 200 -8.28 -16.35 11.14
C TRP A 200 -8.79 -15.87 12.50
N GLY A 201 -8.36 -16.50 13.61
CA GLY A 201 -8.55 -15.99 14.95
C GLY A 201 -7.86 -14.64 15.15
N ASN A 202 -6.60 -14.54 14.72
CA ASN A 202 -5.84 -13.28 14.72
C ASN A 202 -6.46 -12.23 13.80
N ILE A 203 -6.91 -12.60 12.59
CA ILE A 203 -7.60 -11.67 11.68
C ILE A 203 -8.89 -11.13 12.32
N ALA A 204 -9.74 -12.01 12.86
CA ALA A 204 -10.99 -11.60 13.49
C ALA A 204 -10.73 -10.74 14.74
N GLY A 205 -9.73 -11.10 15.54
CA GLY A 205 -9.27 -10.31 16.69
C GLY A 205 -8.78 -8.92 16.28
N LEU A 206 -7.99 -8.82 15.22
CA LEU A 206 -7.46 -7.56 14.71
C LEU A 206 -8.58 -6.65 14.22
N VAL A 207 -9.51 -7.17 13.40
CA VAL A 207 -10.68 -6.41 12.94
C VAL A 207 -11.55 -5.96 14.11
N ALA A 208 -11.81 -6.83 15.09
CA ALA A 208 -12.58 -6.47 16.28
C ALA A 208 -11.87 -5.41 17.13
N GLY A 209 -10.55 -5.52 17.30
CA GLY A 209 -9.72 -4.56 18.04
C GLY A 209 -9.72 -3.18 17.39
N ILE A 210 -9.54 -3.12 16.07
CA ILE A 210 -9.63 -1.88 15.27
C ILE A 210 -11.00 -1.23 15.44
N GLN A 211 -12.08 -1.99 15.26
CA GLN A 211 -13.45 -1.46 15.36
C GLN A 211 -13.77 -0.93 16.77
N LYS A 212 -13.20 -1.53 17.82
CA LYS A 212 -13.43 -1.13 19.21
C LYS A 212 -12.40 -0.13 19.75
N ASN A 213 -11.39 0.24 18.97
CA ASN A 213 -10.20 0.95 19.46
C ASN A 213 -9.55 0.26 20.68
N ASP A 214 -9.58 -1.07 20.72
CA ASP A 214 -8.95 -1.88 21.77
C ASP A 214 -7.49 -2.18 21.37
N PHE A 215 -6.59 -1.26 21.73
CA PHE A 215 -5.17 -1.34 21.36
C PHE A 215 -4.46 -2.59 21.91
N PRO A 216 -4.72 -3.05 23.15
CA PRO A 216 -4.22 -4.34 23.63
C PRO A 216 -4.68 -5.53 22.76
N LEU A 217 -5.93 -5.55 22.30
CA LEU A 217 -6.42 -6.60 21.40
C LEU A 217 -5.76 -6.51 20.02
N ILE A 218 -5.57 -5.31 19.48
CA ILE A 218 -4.81 -5.09 18.24
C ILE A 218 -3.41 -5.68 18.38
N GLY A 219 -2.67 -5.33 19.43
CA GLY A 219 -1.30 -5.81 19.64
C GLY A 219 -1.19 -7.34 19.71
N ARG A 220 -2.07 -8.00 20.48
CA ARG A 220 -2.09 -9.48 20.56
C ARG A 220 -2.53 -10.17 19.26
N SER A 221 -3.22 -9.46 18.37
CA SER A 221 -3.73 -9.99 17.10
C SER A 221 -2.78 -9.78 15.92
N LEU A 222 -1.76 -8.91 16.06
CA LEU A 222 -0.71 -8.70 15.06
C LEU A 222 0.33 -9.82 15.08
N ASN A 223 -0.15 -11.04 14.81
CA ASN A 223 0.65 -12.25 14.76
C ASN A 223 0.27 -13.08 13.53
N ASP A 224 1.25 -13.31 12.66
CA ASP A 224 1.09 -14.11 11.46
C ASP A 224 1.87 -15.41 11.61
N VAL A 225 1.13 -16.52 11.60
CA VAL A 225 1.70 -17.86 11.80
C VAL A 225 1.88 -18.62 10.49
N ILE A 226 1.58 -17.99 9.35
CA ILE A 226 1.60 -18.63 8.03
C ILE A 226 2.62 -17.97 7.11
N ILE A 227 2.54 -16.66 6.90
CA ILE A 227 3.25 -15.98 5.80
C ILE A 227 4.56 -15.37 6.29
N GLU A 228 4.51 -14.55 7.34
CA GLU A 228 5.64 -13.85 7.93
C GLU A 228 6.82 -14.78 8.27
N PRO A 229 6.64 -15.96 8.90
CA PRO A 229 7.77 -16.84 9.22
C PRO A 229 8.50 -17.38 8.00
N ILE A 230 7.86 -17.39 6.83
CA ILE A 230 8.45 -17.81 5.57
C ILE A 230 9.13 -16.62 4.88
N ARG A 231 8.51 -15.44 4.89
CA ARG A 231 9.01 -14.24 4.20
C ARG A 231 10.11 -13.50 4.95
N SER A 232 10.15 -13.57 6.28
CA SER A 232 11.10 -12.82 7.10
C SER A 232 12.56 -13.12 6.74
N ILE A 233 12.86 -14.34 6.26
CA ILE A 233 14.21 -14.76 5.84
C ILE A 233 14.78 -13.91 4.70
N LEU A 234 13.91 -13.26 3.90
CA LEU A 234 14.31 -12.39 2.79
C LEU A 234 14.67 -10.97 3.26
N ILE A 235 14.39 -10.64 4.52
CA ILE A 235 14.50 -9.28 5.05
C ILE A 235 15.61 -9.26 6.10
N PRO A 236 16.75 -8.60 5.82
CA PRO A 236 17.84 -8.51 6.77
C PRO A 236 17.37 -7.90 8.10
N LYS A 237 17.76 -8.55 9.21
CA LYS A 237 17.49 -8.09 10.58
C LYS A 237 16.01 -8.01 10.97
N PHE A 238 15.10 -8.65 10.24
CA PHE A 238 13.67 -8.61 10.54
C PHE A 238 13.33 -8.96 11.99
N ASP A 239 13.77 -10.14 12.47
CA ASP A 239 13.45 -10.61 13.82
C ASP A 239 14.03 -9.70 14.91
N GLU A 240 15.24 -9.17 14.67
CA GLU A 240 15.92 -8.23 15.57
C GLU A 240 15.13 -6.92 15.69
N ILE A 241 14.73 -6.33 14.56
CA ILE A 241 13.94 -5.11 14.51
C ILE A 241 12.59 -5.32 15.18
N LYS A 242 11.92 -6.46 14.91
CA LYS A 242 10.63 -6.77 15.50
C LYS A 242 10.73 -6.87 17.03
N ALA A 243 11.70 -7.62 17.53
CA ALA A 243 11.93 -7.80 18.96
C ALA A 243 12.30 -6.48 19.67
N LYS A 244 13.24 -5.71 19.13
CA LYS A 244 13.66 -4.42 19.71
C LYS A 244 12.51 -3.41 19.72
N SER A 245 11.68 -3.36 18.68
CA SER A 245 10.53 -2.46 18.63
C SER A 245 9.48 -2.78 19.68
N LEU A 246 9.22 -4.07 19.94
CA LEU A 246 8.32 -4.49 21.02
C LEU A 246 8.86 -4.09 22.40
N GLN A 247 10.18 -4.21 22.62
CA GLN A 247 10.83 -3.75 23.87
C GLN A 247 10.70 -2.22 24.06
N LEU A 248 10.64 -1.46 22.97
CA LEU A 248 10.42 -0.02 22.98
C LEU A 248 8.95 0.40 23.15
N GLY A 249 8.03 -0.56 23.22
CA GLY A 249 6.60 -0.31 23.45
C GLY A 249 5.73 -0.25 22.19
N ALA A 250 6.19 -0.83 21.07
CA ALA A 250 5.30 -1.06 19.93
C ALA A 250 4.13 -1.97 20.34
N LEU A 251 2.93 -1.70 19.80
CA LEU A 251 1.79 -2.62 19.91
C LEU A 251 2.07 -3.92 19.16
N GLY A 252 2.69 -3.81 17.98
CA GLY A 252 2.98 -4.90 17.09
C GLY A 252 3.22 -4.40 15.66
N GLY A 253 3.56 -5.31 14.78
CA GLY A 253 3.84 -5.03 13.38
C GLY A 253 4.65 -6.15 12.74
N GLY A 254 5.12 -5.91 11.54
CA GLY A 254 5.75 -6.94 10.72
C GLY A 254 6.07 -6.45 9.33
N ILE A 255 6.02 -7.35 8.37
CA ILE A 255 6.34 -7.05 6.96
C ILE A 255 5.24 -6.17 6.37
N SER A 256 5.61 -5.05 5.75
CA SER A 256 4.69 -4.25 4.94
C SER A 256 4.53 -4.90 3.57
N GLY A 257 3.33 -5.36 3.25
CA GLY A 257 3.06 -6.04 1.97
C GLY A 257 3.96 -7.26 1.75
N SER A 258 4.70 -7.26 0.65
CA SER A 258 5.70 -8.31 0.32
C SER A 258 7.08 -8.08 0.93
N GLY A 259 7.29 -6.96 1.62
CA GLY A 259 8.62 -6.50 2.02
C GLY A 259 9.39 -5.81 0.87
N PRO A 260 10.63 -5.36 1.14
CA PRO A 260 11.37 -5.61 2.37
C PRO A 260 11.08 -4.61 3.50
N SER A 261 10.17 -3.66 3.29
CA SER A 261 9.81 -2.73 4.37
C SER A 261 9.19 -3.43 5.57
N ILE A 262 9.53 -2.94 6.76
CA ILE A 262 8.99 -3.38 8.04
C ILE A 262 8.21 -2.20 8.63
N PHE A 263 7.03 -2.45 9.18
CA PHE A 263 6.24 -1.43 9.86
C PHE A 263 5.91 -1.85 11.29
N MET A 264 5.78 -0.88 12.19
CA MET A 264 5.35 -1.06 13.58
C MET A 264 4.29 -0.02 13.95
N LEU A 265 3.30 -0.44 14.72
CA LEU A 265 2.26 0.41 15.29
C LEU A 265 2.60 0.80 16.72
N SER A 266 2.36 2.06 17.08
CA SER A 266 2.49 2.56 18.45
C SER A 266 1.45 3.63 18.76
N GLU A 267 1.10 3.76 20.03
CA GLU A 267 0.12 4.75 20.49
C GLU A 267 0.71 6.17 20.58
N GLN A 268 1.97 6.27 20.97
CA GLN A 268 2.62 7.54 21.29
C GLN A 268 3.66 7.90 20.24
N LYS A 269 3.70 9.18 19.88
CA LYS A 269 4.68 9.74 18.92
C LYS A 269 6.11 9.47 19.37
N GLU A 270 6.40 9.67 20.66
CA GLU A 270 7.73 9.46 21.23
C GLU A 270 8.20 8.00 21.07
N THR A 271 7.30 7.03 21.25
CA THR A 271 7.59 5.62 20.99
C THR A 271 7.85 5.38 19.50
N ALA A 272 7.04 5.98 18.63
CA ALA A 272 7.23 5.87 17.18
C ALA A 272 8.59 6.40 16.72
N GLU A 273 9.04 7.53 17.27
CA GLU A 273 10.33 8.16 17.01
C GLU A 273 11.50 7.31 17.53
N LYS A 274 11.41 6.77 18.76
CA LYS A 274 12.42 5.84 19.29
C LYS A 274 12.57 4.58 18.45
N ILE A 275 11.45 4.02 17.97
CA ILE A 275 11.46 2.87 17.06
C ILE A 275 12.13 3.25 15.74
N ALA A 276 11.86 4.43 15.20
CA ALA A 276 12.44 4.91 13.95
C ALA A 276 13.97 5.04 14.04
N GLU A 277 14.47 5.63 15.12
CA GLU A 277 15.91 5.75 15.37
C GLU A 277 16.57 4.37 15.51
N MET A 278 15.95 3.45 16.23
CA MET A 278 16.43 2.07 16.38
C MET A 278 16.46 1.32 15.04
N MET A 279 15.39 1.40 14.24
CA MET A 279 15.34 0.79 12.92
C MET A 279 16.47 1.31 12.02
N LYS A 280 16.70 2.63 12.04
CA LYS A 280 17.79 3.27 11.29
C LYS A 280 19.16 2.79 11.77
N SER A 281 19.37 2.67 13.09
CA SER A 281 20.66 2.27 13.64
C SER A 281 21.00 0.82 13.27
N VAL A 282 20.03 -0.09 13.32
CA VAL A 282 20.23 -1.52 12.98
C VAL A 282 20.71 -1.69 11.54
N TYR A 283 20.15 -0.95 10.58
CA TYR A 283 20.62 -1.00 9.19
C TYR A 283 21.95 -0.26 8.97
N THR A 284 22.17 0.85 9.70
CA THR A 284 23.44 1.60 9.67
C THR A 284 24.61 0.72 10.12
N GLU A 285 24.42 -0.08 11.18
CA GLU A 285 25.44 -1.00 11.73
C GLU A 285 25.91 -2.07 10.74
N ILE A 286 25.06 -2.42 9.76
CA ILE A 286 25.39 -3.40 8.72
C ILE A 286 25.58 -2.75 7.34
N GLU A 287 25.79 -1.43 7.32
CA GLU A 287 26.09 -0.63 6.11
C GLU A 287 25.01 -0.74 5.01
N ILE A 288 23.75 -0.96 5.39
CA ILE A 288 22.61 -0.94 4.49
C ILE A 288 21.93 0.42 4.60
N GLU A 289 21.87 1.16 3.48
CA GLU A 289 21.07 2.37 3.41
C GLU A 289 19.60 2.05 3.70
N SER A 290 18.90 2.92 4.42
CA SER A 290 17.49 2.74 4.72
C SER A 290 16.74 4.07 4.79
N PHE A 291 15.48 4.07 4.37
CA PHE A 291 14.56 5.18 4.57
C PHE A 291 13.61 4.86 5.71
N VAL A 292 13.45 5.78 6.64
CA VAL A 292 12.57 5.61 7.79
C VAL A 292 11.50 6.69 7.78
N TYR A 293 10.26 6.28 8.02
CA TYR A 293 9.09 7.14 8.02
C TYR A 293 8.36 6.98 9.35
N VAL A 294 8.02 8.08 10.00
CA VAL A 294 7.08 8.12 11.12
C VAL A 294 5.86 8.86 10.63
N SER A 295 4.73 8.16 10.56
CA SER A 295 3.48 8.69 10.03
C SER A 295 2.31 8.31 10.92
N LYS A 296 1.10 8.62 10.47
CA LYS A 296 -0.17 8.17 11.05
C LYS A 296 -1.01 7.51 9.96
N ILE A 297 -2.05 6.79 10.38
CA ILE A 297 -3.07 6.29 9.46
C ILE A 297 -3.70 7.49 8.73
N ASN A 298 -3.75 7.45 7.40
CA ASN A 298 -4.41 8.46 6.58
C ASN A 298 -5.88 8.06 6.38
N PRO A 299 -6.86 8.71 7.05
CA PRO A 299 -8.26 8.32 6.98
C PRO A 299 -8.94 8.70 5.65
N SER A 300 -8.30 9.55 4.84
CA SER A 300 -8.91 10.12 3.63
C SER A 300 -8.46 9.46 2.34
N GLY A 301 -7.30 8.80 2.34
CA GLY A 301 -6.72 8.21 1.13
C GLY A 301 -6.12 9.30 0.23
N ILE A 302 -6.40 9.21 -1.07
CA ILE A 302 -5.99 10.21 -2.09
C ILE A 302 -6.58 11.59 -1.79
N GLN A 303 -5.76 12.63 -1.91
CA GLN A 303 -6.18 14.03 -1.71
C GLN A 303 -5.96 14.85 -2.98
N ILE A 304 -6.96 15.64 -3.36
CA ILE A 304 -6.81 16.69 -4.39
C ILE A 304 -6.15 17.90 -3.74
N VAL A 305 -5.02 18.35 -4.28
CA VAL A 305 -4.29 19.52 -3.78
C VAL A 305 -4.44 20.76 -4.66
N GLU A 306 -4.85 20.58 -5.92
CA GLU A 306 -5.15 21.66 -6.86
C GLU A 306 -6.17 21.16 -7.89
N GLU A 307 -7.12 22.00 -8.27
CA GLU A 307 -8.12 21.75 -9.33
C GLU A 307 -8.33 23.04 -10.14
N VAL A 308 -8.15 22.94 -11.47
CA VAL A 308 -8.19 24.06 -12.43
C VAL A 308 -8.98 23.69 -13.68
#